data_AF-A0A2V6X5R5-F1
#
_entry.id   AF-A0A2V6X5R5-F1
#
_cell.length_a   1.000
_cell.length_b   1.000
_cell.length_c   1.000
_cell.angle_alpha   90.00
_cell.angle_beta   90.00
_cell.angle_gamma   90.00
#
_symmetry.space_group_name_H-M   'P 1'
#
loop_
_entity.id
_entity.type
_entity.pdbx_description
1 polymer ?
#
loop_
_entity_poly.entity_id
_entity_poly.type
_entity_poly.pdbx_seq_one_letter_code
_entity_poly.pdbx_strand_id
1 'polypeptide(L)'
;MAVPPARDELGKACRTARVIGGAMVVSLGLYAVVVSQIQRANAPFAGFAPGVPHDLVRWILAAVALATLGLVRFLQRTILANAALPPVRRLHTAAVVGLALCESVAIYGFVLFMVAGRASDFYVFTALALIGFVLYFPRLQTWEERARAMARDAAGRGITPPGT
;
A
#
# COMPACT_ATOMS: atom_id res chain seq x y z
N MET A 1 22.35 25.12 -6.92
CA MET A 1 22.51 23.74 -7.43
C MET A 1 21.71 22.82 -6.52
N ALA A 2 20.64 22.18 -6.98
CA ALA A 2 19.87 21.27 -6.13
C ALA A 2 20.71 20.01 -5.86
N VAL A 3 21.33 19.93 -4.69
CA VAL A 3 22.15 18.78 -4.30
C VAL A 3 21.22 17.60 -4.03
N PRO A 4 21.46 16.41 -4.62
CA PRO A 4 20.68 15.23 -4.30
C PRO A 4 20.78 14.92 -2.79
N PRO A 5 19.71 14.43 -2.16
CA PRO A 5 19.74 14.13 -0.72
C PRO A 5 20.85 13.12 -0.41
N ALA A 6 21.47 13.26 0.77
CA ALA A 6 22.53 12.38 1.21
C ALA A 6 22.07 10.92 1.17
N ARG A 7 22.91 10.04 0.60
CA ARG A 7 22.58 8.62 0.40
C ARG A 7 22.16 7.94 1.71
N ASP A 8 22.77 8.35 2.82
CA ASP A 8 22.48 7.80 4.14
C ASP A 8 21.08 8.15 4.64
N GLU A 9 20.59 9.36 4.37
CA GLU A 9 19.22 9.77 4.73
C GLU A 9 18.18 9.00 3.91
N LEU A 10 18.43 8.86 2.61
CA LEU A 10 17.56 8.08 1.73
C LEU A 10 17.53 6.60 2.12
N GLY A 11 18.69 6.04 2.49
CA GLY A 11 18.83 4.68 2.98
C GLY A 11 18.08 4.45 4.29
N LYS A 12 18.17 5.38 5.25
CA LYS A 12 17.42 5.34 6.51
C LYS A 12 15.92 5.38 6.27
N ALA A 13 15.43 6.34 5.48
CA ALA A 13 14.00 6.45 5.16
C ALA A 13 13.47 5.22 4.40
N CYS A 14 14.23 4.69 3.44
CA CYS A 14 13.85 3.48 2.72
C CYS A 14 13.78 2.26 3.65
N ARG A 15 14.72 2.13 4.59
CA ARG A 15 14.70 1.06 5.60
C ARG A 15 13.47 1.15 6.48
N THR A 16 13.12 2.34 6.97
CA THR A 16 11.89 2.53 7.76
C THR A 16 10.65 2.13 6.97
N ALA A 17 10.52 2.57 5.72
CA ALA A 17 9.40 2.20 4.86
C ALA A 17 9.34 0.67 4.60
N ARG A 18 10.49 -0.01 4.50
CA ARG A 18 10.55 -1.48 4.38
C ARG A 18 10.09 -2.19 5.64
N VAL A 19 10.47 -1.69 6.82
CA VAL A 19 10.02 -2.25 8.11
C VAL A 19 8.50 -2.10 8.22
N ILE A 20 7.96 -0.93 7.90
CA ILE A 20 6.51 -0.69 7.88
C ILE A 20 5.82 -1.66 6.89
N GLY A 21 6.30 -1.72 5.64
CA GLY A 21 5.74 -2.63 4.64
C GLY A 21 5.84 -4.10 5.04
N GLY A 22 6.94 -4.51 5.67
CA GLY A 22 7.09 -5.86 6.22
C GLY A 22 6.09 -6.15 7.33
N ALA A 23 5.88 -5.21 8.26
CA ALA A 23 4.88 -5.34 9.33
C ALA A 23 3.46 -5.46 8.76
N MET A 24 3.12 -4.69 7.72
CA MET A 24 1.84 -4.80 7.02
C MET A 24 1.69 -6.15 6.31
N VAL A 25 2.74 -6.69 5.70
CA VAL A 25 2.67 -8.05 5.12
C VAL A 25 2.48 -9.11 6.20
N VAL A 26 3.09 -8.95 7.38
CA VAL A 26 2.87 -9.84 8.52
C VAL A 26 1.43 -9.75 9.04
N SER A 27 0.81 -8.56 9.02
CA SER A 27 -0.59 -8.39 9.43
C SER A 27 -1.56 -9.20 8.55
N LEU A 28 -1.28 -9.36 7.25
CA LEU A 28 -2.04 -10.25 6.36
C LEU A 28 -1.99 -11.71 6.83
N GLY A 29 -0.83 -12.16 7.34
CA GLY A 29 -0.69 -13.47 7.96
C GLY A 29 -1.56 -13.61 9.21
N LEU A 30 -1.62 -12.56 10.04
CA LEU A 30 -2.51 -12.53 11.21
C LEU A 30 -3.99 -12.62 10.80
N TYR A 31 -4.42 -11.91 9.75
CA TYR A 31 -5.78 -12.04 9.22
C TYR A 31 -6.08 -13.48 8.78
N ALA A 32 -5.14 -14.15 8.10
CA ALA A 32 -5.29 -15.54 7.70
C ALA A 32 -5.41 -16.49 8.91
N VAL A 33 -4.63 -16.25 9.97
CA VAL A 33 -4.76 -17.00 11.23
C VAL A 33 -6.16 -16.82 11.81
N VAL A 34 -6.66 -15.58 11.91
CA VAL A 34 -8.01 -15.29 12.43
C VAL A 34 -9.09 -16.00 11.61
N VAL A 35 -9.04 -15.89 10.28
CA VAL A 35 -9.97 -16.58 9.35
C VAL A 35 -9.94 -18.10 9.56
N SER A 36 -8.76 -18.69 9.73
CA SER A 36 -8.61 -20.12 9.96
C SER A 36 -9.16 -20.57 11.31
N GLN A 37 -8.99 -19.76 12.36
CA GLN A 37 -9.49 -20.06 13.71
C GLN A 37 -11.02 -19.96 13.76
N ILE A 38 -11.60 -18.93 13.15
CA ILE A 38 -13.06 -18.76 13.09
C ILE A 38 -13.72 -19.96 12.41
N GLN A 39 -13.18 -20.40 11.26
CA GLN A 39 -13.72 -21.55 10.54
C GLN A 39 -13.63 -22.84 11.35
N ARG A 40 -12.53 -23.07 12.06
CA ARG A 40 -12.36 -24.27 12.89
C ARG A 40 -13.30 -24.28 14.09
N ALA A 41 -13.49 -23.14 14.74
CA ALA A 41 -14.31 -23.02 15.95
C ALA A 41 -15.81 -22.98 15.67
N ASN A 42 -16.25 -22.50 14.50
CA ASN A 42 -17.65 -22.22 14.20
C ASN A 42 -18.15 -22.95 12.95
N ALA A 43 -17.62 -24.14 12.63
CA ALA A 43 -18.02 -24.86 11.42
C ALA A 43 -19.49 -25.36 11.48
N PRO A 44 -20.35 -25.04 10.49
CA PRO A 44 -20.14 -24.16 9.34
C PRO A 44 -20.36 -22.67 9.67
N PHE A 45 -19.36 -21.83 9.38
CA PHE A 45 -19.47 -20.39 9.60
C PHE A 45 -20.19 -19.73 8.43
N ALA A 46 -21.44 -19.30 8.63
CA ALA A 46 -22.26 -18.65 7.61
C ALA A 46 -22.01 -17.13 7.46
N GLY A 47 -21.04 -16.59 8.21
CA GLY A 47 -20.84 -15.15 8.35
C GLY A 47 -21.73 -14.53 9.42
N PHE A 48 -21.43 -13.28 9.78
CA PHE A 48 -22.20 -12.51 10.76
C PHE A 48 -23.48 -11.89 10.18
N ALA A 49 -23.66 -11.90 8.85
CA ALA A 49 -24.83 -11.32 8.19
C ALA A 49 -25.33 -12.25 7.05
N PRO A 50 -25.88 -13.43 7.36
CA PRO A 50 -26.21 -14.46 6.38
C PRO A 50 -27.33 -14.07 5.40
N GLY A 51 -28.13 -13.02 5.70
CA GLY A 51 -29.18 -12.51 4.81
C GLY A 51 -28.69 -11.54 3.73
N VAL A 52 -27.42 -11.15 3.75
CA VAL A 52 -26.87 -10.19 2.79
C VAL A 52 -26.50 -10.91 1.49
N PRO A 53 -26.89 -10.39 0.31
CA PRO A 53 -26.56 -11.00 -0.97
C PRO A 53 -25.04 -11.00 -1.18
N HIS A 54 -24.43 -12.17 -0.97
CA HIS A 54 -22.99 -12.37 -1.01
C HIS A 54 -22.35 -11.87 -2.32
N ASP A 55 -22.95 -12.22 -3.46
CA ASP A 55 -22.43 -11.83 -4.77
C ASP A 55 -22.40 -10.32 -4.98
N LEU A 56 -23.44 -9.61 -4.51
CA LEU A 56 -23.50 -8.15 -4.61
C LEU A 56 -22.37 -7.51 -3.80
N VAL A 57 -22.17 -7.92 -2.54
CA VAL A 57 -21.11 -7.38 -1.69
C VAL A 57 -19.73 -7.71 -2.27
N ARG A 58 -19.55 -8.93 -2.79
CA ARG A 58 -18.31 -9.34 -3.45
C ARG A 58 -17.98 -8.45 -4.64
N TRP A 59 -18.95 -8.16 -5.51
CA TRP A 59 -18.73 -7.29 -6.67
C TRP A 59 -18.45 -5.84 -6.27
N ILE A 60 -19.15 -5.32 -5.26
CA ILE A 60 -18.89 -3.97 -4.73
C ILE A 60 -17.47 -3.88 -4.18
N LEU A 61 -17.07 -4.82 -3.31
CA LEU A 61 -15.74 -4.81 -2.72
C LEU A 61 -14.65 -5.06 -3.76
N ALA A 62 -14.91 -5.89 -4.77
CA ALA A 62 -13.97 -6.10 -5.88
C ALA A 62 -13.79 -4.82 -6.70
N ALA A 63 -14.88 -4.11 -7.01
CA ALA A 63 -14.81 -2.82 -7.70
C ALA A 63 -14.05 -1.77 -6.87
N VAL A 64 -14.30 -1.71 -5.56
CA VAL A 64 -13.56 -0.84 -4.63
C VAL A 64 -12.09 -1.22 -4.56
N ALA A 65 -11.73 -2.50 -4.50
CA ALA A 65 -10.34 -2.95 -4.53
C ALA A 65 -9.62 -2.51 -5.81
N LEU A 66 -10.25 -2.68 -6.97
CA LEU A 66 -9.71 -2.23 -8.26
C LEU A 66 -9.54 -0.71 -8.30
N ALA A 67 -10.54 0.04 -7.82
CA ALA A 67 -10.45 1.50 -7.72
C ALA A 67 -9.31 1.93 -6.79
N THR A 68 -9.15 1.28 -5.64
CA THR A 68 -8.06 1.51 -4.68
C THR A 68 -6.69 1.26 -5.30
N LEU A 69 -6.51 0.18 -6.07
CA LEU A 69 -5.25 -0.09 -6.76
C LEU A 69 -4.93 0.96 -7.85
N GLY A 70 -5.96 1.44 -8.56
CA GLY A 70 -5.83 2.57 -9.47
C GLY A 70 -5.43 3.86 -8.74
N LEU A 71 -6.05 4.11 -7.58
CA LEU A 71 -5.83 5.28 -6.74
C LEU A 71 -4.39 5.35 -6.20
N VAL A 72 -3.73 4.21 -5.96
CA VAL A 72 -2.31 4.16 -5.56
C VAL A 72 -1.44 4.99 -6.50
N ARG A 73 -1.56 4.78 -7.82
CA ARG A 73 -0.74 5.50 -8.80
C ARG A 73 -1.08 6.98 -8.84
N PHE A 74 -2.35 7.33 -8.71
CA PHE A 74 -2.79 8.71 -8.66
C PHE A 74 -2.20 9.45 -7.45
N LEU A 75 -2.36 8.90 -6.24
CA LEU A 75 -1.83 9.52 -5.02
C LEU A 75 -0.30 9.57 -5.01
N GLN A 76 0.37 8.52 -5.46
CA GLN A 76 1.84 8.54 -5.57
C GLN A 76 2.30 9.66 -6.50
N ARG A 77 1.66 9.85 -7.66
CA ARG A 77 2.00 10.96 -8.57
C ARG A 77 1.80 12.32 -7.90
N THR A 78 0.67 12.53 -7.22
CA THR A 78 0.37 13.79 -6.54
C THR A 78 1.36 14.08 -5.42
N ILE A 79 1.67 13.09 -4.57
CA ILE A 79 2.65 13.23 -3.48
C ILE A 79 4.06 13.50 -4.04
N LEU A 80 4.45 12.75 -5.09
CA LEU A 80 5.73 12.92 -5.76
C LEU A 80 5.80 14.18 -6.63
N ALA A 81 4.70 14.90 -6.85
CA ALA A 81 4.66 16.20 -7.53
C ALA A 81 4.66 17.39 -6.54
N ASN A 82 4.34 17.16 -5.26
CA ASN A 82 4.33 18.20 -4.24
C ASN A 82 5.75 18.74 -3.92
N ALA A 83 6.11 19.86 -4.53
CA ALA A 83 7.41 20.51 -4.36
C ALA A 83 7.61 21.20 -3.00
N ALA A 84 6.54 21.39 -2.21
CA ALA A 84 6.64 21.97 -0.88
C ALA A 84 7.28 21.01 0.14
N LEU A 85 7.40 19.72 -0.20
CA LEU A 85 7.98 18.71 0.67
C LEU A 85 9.42 18.35 0.25
N PRO A 86 10.30 18.05 1.22
CA PRO A 86 11.63 17.52 0.91
C PRO A 86 11.55 16.21 0.09
N PRO A 87 12.49 15.95 -0.85
CA PRO A 87 12.46 14.77 -1.72
C PRO A 87 12.36 13.43 -0.97
N VAL A 88 13.11 13.29 0.12
CA VAL A 88 13.11 12.08 0.96
C VAL A 88 11.74 11.84 1.60
N ARG A 89 11.10 12.91 2.10
CA ARG A 89 9.77 12.85 2.71
C ARG A 89 8.71 12.45 1.69
N ARG A 90 8.77 12.97 0.46
CA ARG A 90 7.84 12.61 -0.62
C ARG A 90 7.93 11.14 -0.98
N LEU A 91 9.15 10.62 -1.14
CA LEU A 91 9.38 9.20 -1.46
C LEU A 91 8.88 8.28 -0.33
N HIS A 92 9.18 8.65 0.92
CA HIS A 92 8.71 7.91 2.08
C HIS A 92 7.18 7.89 2.17
N THR A 93 6.53 9.05 2.11
CA THR A 93 5.06 9.14 2.17
C THR A 93 4.40 8.41 1.01
N ALA A 94 4.90 8.56 -0.22
CA ALA A 94 4.34 7.88 -1.39
C ALA A 94 4.44 6.35 -1.28
N ALA A 95 5.53 5.84 -0.69
CA ALA A 95 5.68 4.40 -0.45
C ALA A 95 4.73 3.89 0.64
N VAL A 96 4.68 4.55 1.79
CA VAL A 96 3.79 4.13 2.90
C VAL A 96 2.33 4.20 2.49
N VAL A 97 1.89 5.26 1.80
CA VAL A 97 0.52 5.37 1.26
C VAL A 97 0.22 4.26 0.27
N GLY A 98 1.16 3.94 -0.64
CA GLY A 98 0.97 2.85 -1.58
C GLY A 98 0.83 1.48 -0.90
N LEU A 99 1.63 1.22 0.13
CA LEU A 99 1.55 -0.01 0.92
C LEU A 99 0.24 -0.10 1.71
N ALA A 100 -0.17 1.00 2.37
CA ALA A 100 -1.42 1.05 3.14
C ALA A 100 -2.66 0.82 2.27
N LEU A 101 -2.66 1.36 1.04
CA LEU A 101 -3.74 1.09 0.07
C LEU A 101 -3.72 -0.35 -0.47
N CYS A 102 -2.57 -1.02 -0.49
CA CYS A 102 -2.52 -2.45 -0.78
C CYS A 102 -3.06 -3.28 0.39
N GLU A 103 -2.74 -2.88 1.63
CA GLU A 103 -3.28 -3.52 2.83
C GLU A 103 -4.80 -3.40 2.91
N SER A 104 -5.38 -2.25 2.55
CA SER A 104 -6.84 -2.08 2.55
C SER A 104 -7.56 -3.05 1.60
N VAL A 105 -6.92 -3.47 0.50
CA VAL A 105 -7.47 -4.53 -0.38
C VAL A 105 -7.61 -5.86 0.38
N ALA A 106 -6.63 -6.23 1.20
CA ALA A 106 -6.73 -7.43 2.05
C ALA A 106 -7.82 -7.28 3.11
N ILE A 107 -7.97 -6.08 3.68
CA ILE A 107 -9.04 -5.76 4.64
C ILE A 107 -10.43 -5.94 3.99
N TYR A 108 -10.63 -5.55 2.73
CA TYR A 108 -11.90 -5.80 2.04
C TYR A 108 -12.21 -7.29 1.93
N GLY A 109 -11.22 -8.12 1.62
CA GLY A 109 -11.35 -9.59 1.64
C GLY A 109 -11.70 -10.13 3.02
N PHE A 110 -11.07 -9.60 4.06
CA PHE A 110 -11.34 -9.99 5.44
C PHE A 110 -12.77 -9.63 5.87
N VAL A 111 -13.23 -8.42 5.55
CA VAL A 111 -14.61 -7.99 5.79
C VAL A 111 -15.60 -8.88 5.02
N LEU A 112 -15.31 -9.22 3.77
CA LEU A 112 -16.17 -10.11 2.98
C LEU A 112 -16.30 -11.50 3.61
N PHE A 113 -15.20 -12.06 4.13
CA PHE A 113 -15.23 -13.30 4.90
C PHE A 113 -16.08 -13.15 6.18
N MET A 114 -15.93 -12.05 6.92
CA MET A 114 -16.73 -11.84 8.14
C MET A 114 -18.23 -11.75 7.84
N VAL A 115 -18.62 -11.14 6.72
CA VAL A 115 -20.03 -10.98 6.33
C VAL A 115 -20.63 -12.29 5.83
N ALA A 116 -19.93 -13.03 4.96
CA ALA A 116 -20.49 -14.15 4.20
C ALA A 116 -19.89 -15.53 4.53
N GLY A 117 -18.87 -15.60 5.36
CA GLY A 117 -18.25 -16.84 5.86
C GLY A 117 -17.35 -17.60 4.89
N ARG A 118 -17.26 -17.18 3.62
CA ARG A 118 -16.45 -17.86 2.59
C ARG A 118 -14.98 -17.43 2.63
N ALA A 119 -14.11 -18.32 3.10
CA ALA A 119 -12.68 -18.05 3.21
C ALA A 119 -11.97 -17.87 1.86
N SER A 120 -12.49 -18.48 0.80
CA SER A 120 -11.98 -18.33 -0.57
C SER A 120 -11.87 -16.86 -0.98
N ASP A 121 -12.85 -16.04 -0.59
CA ASP A 121 -12.86 -14.63 -0.97
C ASP A 121 -11.75 -13.85 -0.27
N PHE A 122 -11.52 -14.11 1.02
CA PHE A 122 -10.39 -13.52 1.74
C PHE A 122 -9.05 -13.83 1.04
N TYR A 123 -8.83 -15.07 0.61
CA TYR A 123 -7.58 -15.45 -0.05
C TYR A 123 -7.39 -14.80 -1.43
N VAL A 124 -8.47 -14.60 -2.20
CA VAL A 124 -8.40 -13.90 -3.49
C VAL A 124 -7.97 -12.44 -3.32
N PHE A 125 -8.61 -11.71 -2.40
CA PHE A 125 -8.26 -10.32 -2.11
C PHE A 125 -6.87 -10.20 -1.48
N THR A 126 -6.49 -11.14 -0.62
CA THR A 126 -5.15 -11.19 -0.02
C THR A 126 -4.07 -11.42 -1.08
N ALA A 127 -4.30 -12.34 -2.03
CA ALA A 127 -3.38 -12.55 -3.15
C ALA A 127 -3.22 -11.29 -4.00
N LEU A 128 -4.32 -10.58 -4.29
CA LEU A 128 -4.29 -9.31 -5.00
C LEU A 128 -3.51 -8.23 -4.23
N ALA A 129 -3.72 -8.13 -2.91
CA ALA A 129 -2.98 -7.23 -2.04
C ALA A 129 -1.48 -7.55 -2.05
N LEU A 130 -1.09 -8.82 -1.95
CA LEU A 130 0.31 -9.27 -2.01
C LEU A 130 0.98 -8.91 -3.34
N ILE A 131 0.27 -9.07 -4.46
CA ILE A 131 0.77 -8.59 -5.77
C ILE A 131 1.02 -7.07 -5.71
N GLY A 132 0.09 -6.31 -5.14
CA GLY A 132 0.26 -4.88 -4.88
C GLY A 132 1.51 -4.58 -4.04
N PHE A 133 1.70 -5.29 -2.91
CA PHE A 133 2.88 -5.16 -2.07
C PHE A 133 4.17 -5.40 -2.85
N VAL A 134 4.25 -6.45 -3.67
CA VAL A 134 5.44 -6.74 -4.50
C VAL A 134 5.73 -5.62 -5.50
N LEU A 135 4.70 -5.07 -6.13
CA LEU A 135 4.81 -4.00 -7.13
C LEU A 135 5.23 -2.66 -6.51
N TYR A 136 4.72 -2.34 -5.31
CA TYR A 136 4.94 -1.05 -4.65
C TYR A 136 6.00 -1.09 -3.54
N PHE A 137 6.63 -2.24 -3.30
CA PHE A 137 7.60 -2.41 -2.22
C PHE A 137 8.78 -1.42 -2.37
N PRO A 138 9.20 -0.74 -1.27
CA PRO A 138 10.25 0.27 -1.33
C PRO A 138 11.63 -0.33 -1.64
N ARG A 139 12.13 -0.07 -2.85
CA ARG A 139 13.48 -0.45 -3.32
C ARG A 139 14.38 0.77 -3.35
N LEU A 140 15.58 0.64 -2.79
CA LEU A 140 16.52 1.76 -2.62
C LEU A 140 17.01 2.26 -3.98
N GLN A 141 17.31 1.35 -4.92
CA GLN A 141 17.73 1.68 -6.28
C GLN A 141 16.72 2.59 -6.99
N THR A 142 15.43 2.23 -6.95
CA THR A 142 14.34 3.03 -7.52
C THR A 142 14.21 4.39 -6.84
N TRP A 143 14.46 4.48 -5.53
CA TRP A 143 14.43 5.74 -4.81
C TRP A 143 15.61 6.64 -5.17
N GLU A 144 16.82 6.08 -5.32
CA GLU A 144 18.01 6.81 -5.77
C GLU A 144 17.79 7.37 -7.19
N GLU A 145 17.25 6.57 -8.10
CA GLU A 145 16.90 7.00 -9.47
C GLU A 145 15.88 8.14 -9.47
N ARG A 146 14.82 8.02 -8.68
CA ARG A 146 13.78 9.06 -8.55
C ARG A 146 14.33 10.34 -7.90
N ALA A 147 15.18 10.21 -6.88
CA ALA A 147 15.82 11.37 -6.25
C ALA A 147 16.73 12.11 -7.23
N ARG A 148 17.52 11.38 -8.04
CA ARG A 148 18.33 11.97 -9.11
C ARG A 148 17.45 12.65 -10.18
N ALA A 149 16.33 12.05 -10.56
CA ALA A 149 15.38 12.65 -11.50
C ALA A 149 14.79 13.96 -10.95
N MET A 150 14.35 13.98 -9.68
CA MET A 150 13.86 15.19 -9.03
C MET A 150 14.91 16.30 -8.95
N ALA A 151 16.18 15.96 -8.69
CA ALA A 151 17.27 16.93 -8.66
C ALA A 151 17.54 17.55 -10.05
N ARG A 152 17.48 16.73 -11.12
CA ARG A 152 17.58 17.22 -12.52
C ARG A 152 16.43 18.16 -12.87
N ASP A 153 15.20 17.79 -12.52
CA ASP A 153 14.02 18.61 -12.78
C ASP A 153 14.08 19.95 -12.04
N ALA A 154 14.58 19.97 -10.80
CA ALA A 154 14.78 21.19 -10.03
C ALA A 154 15.84 22.10 -10.67
N ALA A 155 16.95 21.53 -11.17
CA ALA A 155 17.99 22.27 -11.88
C ALA A 155 17.48 22.87 -13.20
N GLY A 156 16.67 22.13 -13.97
CA GLY A 156 16.09 22.59 -15.23
C GLY A 156 15.04 23.69 -15.06
N ARG A 157 14.37 23.78 -13.89
CA ARG A 157 13.38 24.83 -13.60
C ARG A 157 13.99 26.11 -12.99
N GLY A 158 15.30 26.19 -12.80
CA GLY A 158 15.95 27.36 -12.19
C GLY A 158 15.50 27.64 -10.75
N ILE A 159 14.95 26.65 -10.05
CA ILE A 159 14.45 26.83 -8.68
C ILE A 159 15.64 26.87 -7.74
N THR A 160 16.08 28.07 -7.35
CA THR A 160 16.93 28.28 -6.18
C THR A 160 16.17 27.86 -4.92
N PRO A 161 16.72 26.97 -4.08
CA PRO A 161 16.10 26.65 -2.81
C PRO A 161 16.06 27.91 -1.92
N PRO A 162 15.01 28.11 -1.11
CA PRO A 162 15.01 29.15 -0.10
C PRO A 162 16.16 28.89 0.89
N GLY A 163 16.91 29.97 1.16
CA GLY A 163 18.04 30.12 2.08
C GLY A 163 18.49 28.91 2.91
N THR A 164 19.77 28.57 2.74
CA THR A 164 20.62 27.95 3.77
C THR A 164 20.51 28.66 5.11
#